data_AF-A0A200Q6H9-F1
#
_entry.id   AF-A0A200Q6H9-F1
#
_cell.length_a   1.000
_cell.length_b   1.000
_cell.length_c   1.000
_cell.angle_alpha   90.00
_cell.angle_beta   90.00
_cell.angle_gamma   90.00
#
_symmetry.space_group_name_H-M   'P 1'
#
loop_
_entity.id
_entity.type
_entity.pdbx_description
1 polymer ?
#
loop_
_entity_poly.entity_id
_entity_poly.type
_entity_poly.pdbx_seq_one_letter_code
_entity_poly.pdbx_strand_id
1 'polypeptide(L)'
;MAIVQNVATQHSQKCCETLVAAGAIKTLLKLIRSVSRSIPDQEVLKHALSTLRNLARYPDLAQVLIDADGSLELIVSEFLRNKEEGYYIASQLLKKLFLTPKGIQTIRSLPALLKRLHNLVDDLKRRVIMEKRNPRSLPGKDHNERRLKEASELLKLITNS
;
A
#
# COMPACT_ATOMS: atom_id res chain seq x y z
N MET A 1 -25.49 0.51 -15.63
CA MET A 1 -24.47 0.19 -14.61
C MET A 1 -23.47 1.32 -14.60
N ALA A 2 -23.61 2.26 -13.65
CA ALA A 2 -22.77 3.44 -13.58
C ALA A 2 -21.35 3.01 -13.20
N ILE A 3 -20.42 3.14 -14.15
CA ILE A 3 -18.99 3.10 -13.85
C ILE A 3 -18.74 4.37 -13.05
N VAL A 4 -18.66 4.27 -11.71
CA VAL A 4 -18.08 5.33 -10.89
C VAL A 4 -16.61 5.38 -11.28
N GLN A 5 -16.32 6.19 -12.29
CA GLN A 5 -14.97 6.49 -12.70
C GLN A 5 -14.27 7.12 -11.49
N ASN A 6 -13.15 6.51 -11.10
CA ASN A 6 -12.18 7.04 -10.14
C ASN A 6 -11.45 8.30 -10.69
N VAL A 7 -12.14 9.09 -11.50
CA VAL A 7 -11.70 10.32 -12.16
C VAL A 7 -12.03 11.52 -11.26
N ALA A 8 -13.06 11.40 -10.40
CA ALA A 8 -13.42 12.43 -9.42
C ALA A 8 -12.43 12.56 -8.23
N THR A 9 -11.27 11.88 -8.25
CA THR A 9 -10.19 12.12 -7.26
C THR A 9 -8.88 12.52 -7.92
N GLN A 10 -8.90 12.81 -9.23
CA GLN A 10 -7.87 13.62 -9.89
C GLN A 10 -8.02 15.12 -9.55
N HIS A 11 -8.88 15.46 -8.59
CA HIS A 11 -9.21 16.82 -8.21
C HIS A 11 -8.07 17.50 -7.45
N SER A 12 -7.99 18.81 -7.69
CA SER A 12 -7.00 19.75 -7.18
C SER A 12 -6.58 19.49 -5.73
N GLN A 13 -5.36 19.90 -5.40
CA GLN A 13 -4.83 19.85 -4.05
C GLN A 13 -5.84 20.38 -3.02
N LYS A 14 -6.59 21.44 -3.36
CA LYS A 14 -7.62 22.03 -2.52
C LYS A 14 -8.76 21.07 -2.14
N CYS A 15 -9.18 20.20 -3.06
CA CYS A 15 -10.17 19.17 -2.75
C CYS A 15 -9.62 18.17 -1.74
N CYS A 16 -8.37 17.70 -1.94
CA CYS A 16 -7.72 16.78 -1.02
C CYS A 16 -7.53 17.40 0.38
N GLU A 17 -7.12 18.66 0.45
CA GLU A 17 -7.04 19.43 1.70
C GLU A 17 -8.40 19.52 2.38
N THR A 18 -9.47 19.81 1.63
CA THR A 18 -10.83 19.90 2.17
C THR A 18 -11.31 18.57 2.74
N LEU A 19 -11.04 17.46 2.05
CA LEU A 19 -11.36 16.11 2.54
C LEU A 19 -10.58 15.78 3.82
N VAL A 20 -9.29 16.10 3.87
CA VAL A 20 -8.46 15.87 5.06
C VAL A 20 -8.96 16.72 6.23
N ALA A 21 -9.29 17.99 6.00
CA ALA A 21 -9.87 18.88 7.00
C ALA A 21 -11.22 18.37 7.53
N ALA A 22 -12.03 17.73 6.69
CA ALA A 22 -13.26 17.05 7.07
C ALA A 22 -13.05 15.70 7.81
N GLY A 23 -11.80 15.32 8.11
CA GLY A 23 -11.47 14.12 8.87
C GLY A 23 -11.40 12.83 8.04
N ALA A 24 -11.31 12.92 6.71
CA ALA A 24 -11.33 11.75 5.83
C ALA A 24 -10.28 10.68 6.18
N ILE A 25 -9.06 11.08 6.56
CA ILE A 25 -7.99 10.14 6.92
C ILE A 25 -8.43 9.22 8.07
N LYS A 26 -8.93 9.80 9.17
CA LYS A 26 -9.36 9.03 10.35
C LYS A 26 -10.51 8.08 10.00
N THR A 27 -11.46 8.53 9.20
CA THR A 27 -12.61 7.73 8.75
C THR A 27 -12.16 6.56 7.87
N LEU A 28 -11.26 6.81 6.90
CA LEU A 28 -10.73 5.78 6.02
C LEU A 28 -9.90 4.74 6.78
N LEU A 29 -9.07 5.16 7.73
CA LEU A 29 -8.28 4.23 8.56
C LEU A 29 -9.17 3.35 9.44
N LYS A 30 -10.27 3.90 10.00
CA LYS A 30 -11.27 3.10 10.72
C LYS A 30 -11.92 2.06 9.82
N LEU A 31 -12.28 2.44 8.59
CA LEU A 31 -12.87 1.55 7.61
C LEU A 31 -11.91 0.41 7.22
N ILE A 32 -10.65 0.73 6.93
CA ILE A 32 -9.60 -0.26 6.61
C ILE A 32 -9.40 -1.26 7.77
N ARG A 33 -9.52 -0.79 9.01
CA ARG A 33 -9.42 -1.65 10.20
C ARG A 33 -10.63 -2.59 10.36
N SER A 34 -11.81 -2.19 9.91
CA SER A 34 -13.06 -2.97 10.10
C SER A 34 -13.38 -3.96 8.99
N VAL A 35 -12.81 -3.79 7.79
CA VAL A 35 -13.10 -4.67 6.65
C VAL A 35 -12.56 -6.09 6.85
N SER A 36 -13.35 -7.08 6.46
CA SER A 36 -12.95 -8.49 6.49
C SER A 36 -12.27 -8.94 5.19
N ARG A 37 -12.08 -10.25 5.03
CA ARG A 37 -11.57 -10.87 3.80
C ARG A 37 -12.67 -11.28 2.81
N SER A 38 -13.92 -10.91 3.08
CA SER A 38 -15.01 -11.14 2.13
C SER A 38 -14.75 -10.37 0.83
N ILE A 39 -15.21 -10.91 -0.30
CA ILE A 39 -15.10 -10.24 -1.61
C ILE A 39 -15.62 -8.79 -1.55
N PRO A 40 -16.82 -8.48 -1.02
CA PRO A 40 -17.29 -7.10 -0.96
C PRO A 40 -16.40 -6.20 -0.09
N ASP A 41 -15.89 -6.71 1.03
CA ASP A 41 -14.99 -5.93 1.90
C ASP A 41 -13.63 -5.65 1.24
N GLN A 42 -13.15 -6.55 0.38
CA GLN A 42 -11.92 -6.31 -0.38
C GLN A 42 -12.11 -5.22 -1.44
N GLU A 43 -13.28 -5.09 -2.06
CA GLU A 43 -13.58 -3.96 -2.95
C GLU A 43 -13.59 -2.63 -2.16
N VAL A 44 -14.22 -2.61 -1.00
CA VAL A 44 -14.22 -1.44 -0.11
C VAL A 44 -12.80 -1.07 0.32
N LEU A 45 -11.98 -2.05 0.70
CA LEU A 45 -10.58 -1.87 1.03
C LEU A 45 -9.79 -1.21 -0.11
N LYS A 46 -9.97 -1.68 -1.35
CA LYS A 46 -9.28 -1.12 -2.53
C LYS A 46 -9.65 0.34 -2.76
N HIS A 47 -10.93 0.70 -2.59
CA HIS A 47 -11.36 2.09 -2.69
C HIS A 47 -10.76 2.95 -1.59
N ALA A 48 -10.78 2.48 -0.34
CA ALA A 48 -10.20 3.22 0.79
C ALA A 48 -8.69 3.45 0.60
N LEU A 49 -7.94 2.42 0.21
CA LEU A 49 -6.51 2.51 -0.09
C LEU A 49 -6.23 3.43 -1.29
N SER A 50 -7.08 3.40 -2.32
CA SER A 50 -6.95 4.29 -3.48
C SER A 50 -7.16 5.75 -3.10
N THR A 51 -8.14 6.04 -2.24
CA THR A 51 -8.36 7.40 -1.73
C THR A 51 -7.17 7.88 -0.91
N LEU A 52 -6.66 7.06 0.03
CA LEU A 52 -5.45 7.41 0.78
C LEU A 52 -4.24 7.64 -0.13
N ARG A 53 -4.04 6.81 -1.15
CA ARG A 53 -2.97 6.98 -2.15
C ARG A 53 -3.09 8.31 -2.90
N ASN A 54 -4.31 8.73 -3.23
CA ASN A 54 -4.56 9.98 -3.93
C ASN A 54 -4.29 11.19 -3.02
N LEU A 55 -4.68 11.14 -1.75
CA LEU A 55 -4.33 12.16 -0.76
C LEU A 55 -2.80 12.25 -0.56
N ALA A 56 -2.13 11.11 -0.36
CA ALA A 56 -0.69 11.03 -0.15
C ALA A 56 0.16 11.43 -1.38
N ARG A 57 -0.47 11.81 -2.50
CA ARG A 57 0.24 12.42 -3.63
C ARG A 57 0.85 13.77 -3.25
N TYR A 58 0.24 14.48 -2.31
CA TYR A 58 0.71 15.77 -1.82
C TYR A 58 1.54 15.56 -0.55
N PRO A 59 2.80 16.04 -0.49
CA PRO A 59 3.71 15.78 0.63
C PRO A 59 3.12 16.15 2.01
N ASP A 60 2.46 17.30 2.12
CA ASP A 60 1.87 17.75 3.39
C ASP A 60 0.75 16.81 3.87
N LEU A 61 -0.05 16.28 2.94
CA LEU A 61 -1.13 15.34 3.26
C LEU A 61 -0.59 13.93 3.53
N ALA A 62 0.52 13.54 2.89
CA ALA A 62 1.24 12.33 3.24
C ALA A 62 1.78 12.41 4.68
N GLN A 63 2.28 13.58 5.10
CA GLN A 63 2.72 13.80 6.47
C GLN A 63 1.56 13.67 7.47
N VAL A 64 0.41 14.28 7.19
CA VAL A 64 -0.79 14.14 8.03
C VAL A 64 -1.22 12.68 8.14
N LEU A 65 -1.13 11.91 7.05
CA LEU A 65 -1.44 10.48 7.06
C LEU A 65 -0.46 9.71 7.96
N ILE A 66 0.86 9.97 7.86
CA ILE A 66 1.87 9.32 8.71
C ILE A 66 1.67 9.65 10.19
N ASP A 67 1.20 10.86 10.48
CA ASP A 67 1.00 11.36 11.85
C ASP A 67 -0.26 10.79 12.50
N ALA A 68 -1.18 10.24 11.70
CA ALA A 68 -2.34 9.54 12.22
C ALA A 68 -1.92 8.25 12.94
N ASP A 69 -2.33 8.11 14.19
CA ASP A 69 -1.92 7.02 15.07
C ASP A 69 -2.14 5.61 14.46
N GLY A 70 -1.07 4.81 14.46
CA GLY A 70 -1.04 3.45 13.90
C GLY A 70 -1.31 3.35 12.39
N SER A 71 -1.35 4.46 11.65
CA SER A 71 -1.73 4.44 10.22
C SER A 71 -0.73 3.67 9.36
N LEU A 72 0.57 3.92 9.54
CA LEU A 72 1.61 3.29 8.74
C LEU A 72 1.68 1.79 9.03
N GLU A 73 1.56 1.40 10.30
CA GLU A 73 1.47 -0.01 10.71
C GLU A 73 0.28 -0.71 10.05
N LEU A 74 -0.90 -0.07 10.04
CA LEU A 74 -2.09 -0.60 9.41
C LEU A 74 -1.87 -0.79 7.90
N ILE A 75 -1.39 0.23 7.20
CA ILE A 75 -1.19 0.19 5.73
C ILE A 75 -0.12 -0.84 5.34
N VAL A 76 0.98 -0.94 6.08
CA VAL A 76 2.00 -1.98 5.85
C VAL A 76 1.42 -3.37 6.11
N SER A 77 0.61 -3.53 7.16
CA SER A 77 -0.07 -4.79 7.44
C SER A 77 -1.04 -5.19 6.33
N GLU A 78 -1.76 -4.23 5.74
CA GLU A 78 -2.60 -4.44 4.55
C GLU A 78 -1.78 -4.88 3.35
N PHE A 79 -0.67 -4.20 3.07
CA PHE A 79 0.23 -4.56 1.98
C PHE A 79 0.75 -6.00 2.14
N LEU A 80 1.20 -6.38 3.33
CA LEU A 80 1.78 -7.70 3.59
C LEU A 80 0.74 -8.84 3.49
N ARG A 81 -0.54 -8.56 3.77
CA ARG A 81 -1.61 -9.58 3.75
C ARG A 81 -2.32 -9.70 2.40
N ASN A 82 -2.28 -8.67 1.56
CA ASN A 82 -2.94 -8.67 0.26
C ASN A 82 -2.10 -9.39 -0.81
N LYS A 83 -2.76 -10.01 -1.78
CA LYS A 83 -2.11 -10.67 -2.94
C LYS A 83 -2.69 -10.24 -4.28
N GLU A 84 -3.80 -9.51 -4.25
CA GLU A 84 -4.56 -9.11 -5.43
C GLU A 84 -4.32 -7.62 -5.74
N GLU A 85 -5.24 -6.97 -6.44
CA GLU A 85 -5.14 -5.55 -6.82
C GLU A 85 -4.81 -4.63 -5.63
N GLY A 86 -5.37 -4.90 -4.44
CA GLY A 86 -5.11 -4.14 -3.22
C GLY A 86 -3.63 -4.10 -2.82
N TYR A 87 -2.85 -5.15 -3.14
CA TYR A 87 -1.40 -5.20 -2.93
C TYR A 87 -0.68 -4.07 -3.67
N TYR A 88 -1.03 -3.86 -4.94
CA TYR A 88 -0.39 -2.86 -5.78
C TYR A 88 -0.81 -1.43 -5.39
N ILE A 89 -2.06 -1.23 -5.01
CA ILE A 89 -2.55 0.05 -4.49
C ILE A 89 -1.82 0.42 -3.20
N ALA A 90 -1.72 -0.54 -2.26
CA ALA A 90 -1.00 -0.35 -1.01
C ALA A 90 0.49 -0.08 -1.23
N SER A 91 1.14 -0.79 -2.17
CA SER A 91 2.53 -0.53 -2.55
C SER A 91 2.74 0.91 -3.04
N GLN A 92 1.88 1.38 -3.96
CA GLN A 92 1.96 2.75 -4.48
C GLN A 92 1.75 3.81 -3.40
N LEU A 93 0.85 3.56 -2.45
CA LEU A 93 0.68 4.42 -1.28
C LEU A 93 1.94 4.42 -0.41
N LEU A 94 2.46 3.25 -0.03
CA LEU A 94 3.65 3.13 0.80
C LEU A 94 4.88 3.78 0.17
N LYS A 95 5.07 3.65 -1.15
CA LYS A 95 6.14 4.36 -1.87
C LYS A 95 6.07 5.87 -1.64
N LYS A 96 4.87 6.47 -1.67
CA LYS A 96 4.68 7.91 -1.38
C LYS A 96 5.03 8.25 0.06
N LEU A 97 4.63 7.41 1.02
CA LEU A 97 4.95 7.64 2.43
C LEU A 97 6.45 7.51 2.70
N PHE A 98 7.12 6.56 2.06
CA PHE A 98 8.56 6.33 2.19
C PHE A 98 9.43 7.31 1.40
N LEU A 99 8.84 8.20 0.59
CA LEU A 99 9.55 9.38 0.08
C LEU A 99 9.73 10.48 1.15
N THR A 100 9.05 10.37 2.29
CA THR A 100 9.20 11.31 3.41
C THR A 100 10.18 10.77 4.46
N PRO A 101 11.06 11.61 5.04
CA PRO A 101 11.95 11.17 6.12
C PRO A 101 11.20 10.59 7.31
N LYS A 102 10.05 11.17 7.65
CA LYS A 102 9.22 10.70 8.77
C LYS A 102 8.63 9.31 8.49
N GLY A 103 8.16 9.03 7.29
CA GLY A 103 7.68 7.70 6.91
C GLY A 103 8.76 6.62 7.03
N ILE A 104 10.00 6.94 6.63
CA ILE A 104 11.16 6.05 6.81
C ILE A 104 11.48 5.84 8.29
N GLN A 105 11.52 6.90 9.08
CA GLN A 105 11.78 6.80 10.53
C GLN A 105 10.71 5.96 11.24
N THR A 106 9.43 6.16 10.91
CA THR A 106 8.32 5.39 11.51
C THR A 106 8.36 3.92 11.13
N ILE A 107 8.69 3.52 9.89
CA ILE A 107 8.81 2.08 9.59
C ILE A 107 10.04 1.44 10.23
N ARG A 108 11.14 2.21 10.39
CA ARG A 108 12.34 1.75 11.10
C ARG A 108 12.09 1.54 12.60
N SER A 109 11.19 2.32 13.21
CA SER A 109 10.75 2.09 14.60
C SER A 109 9.78 0.91 14.75
N LEU A 110 9.37 0.26 13.66
CA LEU A 110 8.49 -0.91 13.62
C LEU A 110 9.25 -2.16 13.11
N PRO A 111 10.24 -2.68 13.87
CA PRO A 111 11.15 -3.72 13.40
C PRO A 111 10.45 -5.04 13.05
N ALA A 112 9.34 -5.35 13.72
CA ALA A 112 8.54 -6.55 13.41
C ALA A 112 7.94 -6.49 11.99
N LEU A 113 7.42 -5.34 11.57
CA LEU A 113 6.87 -5.15 10.23
C LEU A 113 7.98 -5.13 9.18
N LEU A 114 9.09 -4.46 9.47
CA LEU A 114 10.25 -4.43 8.59
C LEU A 114 10.80 -5.85 8.35
N LYS A 115 10.89 -6.68 9.40
CA LYS A 115 11.25 -8.10 9.29
C LYS A 115 10.28 -8.88 8.39
N ARG A 116 8.97 -8.66 8.54
CA ARG A 116 7.95 -9.31 7.69
C ARG A 116 8.07 -8.89 6.21
N LEU A 117 8.43 -7.64 5.95
CA LEU A 117 8.69 -7.16 4.58
C LEU A 117 9.92 -7.82 3.95
N HIS A 118 11.02 -7.98 4.70
CA HIS A 118 12.19 -8.74 4.25
C HIS A 118 11.82 -10.19 3.92
N ASN A 119 11.11 -10.86 4.83
CA ASN A 119 10.66 -12.24 4.61
C ASN A 119 9.79 -12.37 3.36
N LEU A 120 8.87 -11.42 3.12
CA LEU A 120 8.04 -11.41 1.92
C LEU A 120 8.89 -11.34 0.64
N VAL A 121 9.91 -10.49 0.62
CA VAL A 121 10.82 -10.37 -0.53
C VAL A 121 11.58 -11.68 -0.77
N ASP A 122 12.11 -12.30 0.28
CA ASP A 122 12.85 -13.56 0.15
C ASP A 122 11.95 -14.73 -0.28
N ASP A 123 10.72 -14.79 0.23
CA ASP A 123 9.71 -15.75 -0.20
C ASP A 123 9.36 -15.60 -1.68
N LEU A 124 9.14 -14.35 -2.14
CA LEU A 124 8.82 -14.07 -3.53
C LEU A 124 10.02 -14.36 -4.46
N LYS A 125 11.25 -14.03 -4.05
CA LYS A 125 12.47 -14.41 -4.79
C LYS A 125 12.56 -15.92 -5.00
N ARG A 126 12.35 -16.70 -3.93
CA ARG A 126 12.37 -18.17 -4.00
C ARG A 126 11.30 -18.70 -4.96
N ARG A 127 10.06 -18.18 -4.87
CA ARG A 127 8.95 -18.57 -5.78
C ARG A 127 9.28 -18.27 -7.24
N VAL A 128 9.76 -17.07 -7.56
CA VAL A 128 10.14 -16.68 -8.93
C VAL A 128 11.24 -17.59 -9.48
N ILE A 129 12.26 -17.94 -8.68
CA ILE A 129 13.31 -18.87 -9.10
C ILE A 129 12.74 -20.26 -9.41
N MET A 130 11.86 -20.78 -8.54
CA MET A 130 11.23 -22.08 -8.74
C MET A 130 10.35 -22.12 -9.99
N GLU A 131 9.59 -21.05 -10.25
CA GLU A 131 8.75 -20.92 -11.45
C GLU A 131 9.57 -20.85 -12.74
N LYS A 132 10.70 -20.15 -12.73
CA LYS A 132 11.63 -20.10 -13.88
C LYS A 132 12.23 -21.47 -14.19
N ARG A 133 12.45 -22.31 -13.18
CA ARG A 133 12.96 -23.68 -13.35
C ARG A 133 11.90 -24.69 -13.82
N ASN A 134 10.60 -24.35 -13.75
CA ASN A 134 9.51 -25.24 -14.16
C ASN A 134 8.87 -24.78 -15.48
N PRO A 135 9.14 -25.46 -16.62
CA PRO A 135 8.61 -25.10 -17.94
C PRO A 135 7.08 -25.13 -18.02
N ARG A 136 6.41 -25.90 -17.15
CA ARG A 136 4.95 -26.12 -17.17
C ARG A 136 4.14 -25.07 -16.40
N SER A 137 4.80 -24.16 -15.65
CA SER A 137 4.09 -23.08 -14.97
C SER A 137 3.93 -21.89 -15.92
N LEU A 138 2.69 -21.58 -16.32
CA LEU A 138 2.36 -20.43 -17.18
C LEU A 138 1.48 -19.39 -16.46
N PRO A 139 0.41 -19.76 -15.72
CA PRO A 139 -0.40 -18.77 -15.02
C PRO A 139 0.18 -18.51 -13.62
N GLY A 140 1.16 -17.59 -13.51
CA GLY A 140 1.72 -17.17 -12.21
C GLY A 140 3.10 -16.52 -12.25
N LYS A 141 3.89 -16.80 -13.31
CA LYS A 141 5.25 -16.27 -13.50
C LYS A 141 5.30 -14.74 -13.41
N ASP A 142 4.42 -14.05 -14.14
CA ASP A 142 4.35 -12.58 -14.14
C ASP A 142 3.87 -12.05 -12.79
N HIS A 143 2.97 -12.75 -12.11
CA HIS A 143 2.35 -12.27 -10.88
C HIS A 143 3.36 -12.17 -9.73
N ASN A 144 4.09 -13.25 -9.45
CA ASN A 144 5.09 -13.26 -8.37
C ASN A 144 6.28 -12.34 -8.69
N GLU A 145 6.68 -12.23 -9.95
CA GLU A 145 7.75 -11.31 -10.38
C GLU A 145 7.33 -9.84 -10.20
N ARG A 146 6.10 -9.47 -10.56
CA ARG A 146 5.56 -8.13 -10.30
C ARG A 146 5.45 -7.83 -8.81
N ARG A 147 4.97 -8.79 -8.01
CA ARG A 147 4.88 -8.60 -6.55
C ARG A 147 6.26 -8.43 -5.93
N LEU A 148 7.24 -9.21 -6.39
CA LEU A 148 8.63 -9.12 -5.97
C LEU A 148 9.22 -7.74 -6.26
N LYS A 149 8.97 -7.22 -7.48
CA LYS A 149 9.41 -5.88 -7.88
C LYS A 149 8.90 -4.81 -6.92
N GLU A 150 7.60 -4.80 -6.65
CA GLU A 150 6.97 -3.84 -5.73
C GLU A 150 7.57 -3.89 -4.32
N ALA A 151 7.67 -5.08 -3.71
CA ALA A 151 8.21 -5.22 -2.36
C ALA A 151 9.70 -4.88 -2.28
N SER A 152 10.48 -5.22 -3.32
CA SER A 152 11.91 -4.90 -3.38
C SER A 152 12.14 -3.39 -3.52
N GLU A 153 11.30 -2.69 -4.28
CA GLU A 153 11.36 -1.23 -4.40
C GLU A 153 11.06 -0.54 -3.07
N LEU A 154 10.08 -1.04 -2.29
CA LEU A 154 9.81 -0.53 -0.94
C LEU A 154 11.02 -0.72 -0.01
N LEU A 155 11.66 -1.90 -0.02
CA LEU A 155 12.88 -2.10 0.78
C LEU A 155 14.00 -1.16 0.36
N LYS A 156 14.22 -0.96 -0.95
CA LYS A 156 15.24 -0.03 -1.44
C LYS A 156 15.02 1.40 -0.95
N LEU A 157 13.77 1.88 -0.97
CA LEU A 157 13.45 3.20 -0.41
C LEU A 157 13.79 3.28 1.09
N ILE A 158 13.52 2.21 1.83
CA ILE A 158 13.83 2.15 3.26
C ILE A 158 15.33 2.05 3.53
N THR A 159 16.11 1.35 2.71
CA THR A 159 17.56 1.15 2.96
C THR A 159 18.43 2.27 2.44
N ASN A 160 18.03 2.94 1.35
CA ASN A 160 18.85 3.96 0.68
C ASN A 160 18.67 5.37 1.26
N SER A 161 17.86 5.53 2.32
CA SER A 161 17.52 6.81 2.96
C SER A 161 18.28 7.08 4.25
#